data_AF-A0A1M5U5U8-F1
#
_entry.id   AF-A0A1M5U5U8-F1
#
_cell.length_a   1.000
_cell.length_b   1.000
_cell.length_c   1.000
_cell.angle_alpha   90.00
_cell.angle_beta   90.00
_cell.angle_gamma   90.00
#
_symmetry.space_group_name_H-M   'P 1'
#
loop_
_entity.id
_entity.type
_entity.pdbx_description
1 polymer ?
#
loop_
_entity_poly.entity_id
_entity_poly.type
_entity_poly.pdbx_seq_one_letter_code
_entity_poly.pdbx_strand_id
1 'polypeptide(L)'
;MTRNKIGKILGFIVISFWVFILLGHIFGAANEHLQFTETAIMEGVILTLLIFTEIVGFLLNFKYKRLGATIVIIGALFLCVFAGITAGHNKLLAISVSGLPFLIVGILIF
;
A
#
# COMPACT_ATOMS: atom_id res chain seq x y z
N MET A 1 9.49 -22.04 10.88
CA MET A 1 9.67 -21.03 9.80
C MET A 1 10.06 -19.71 10.45
N THR A 2 11.10 -19.00 9.97
CA THR A 2 11.56 -17.75 10.62
C THR A 2 10.59 -16.60 10.34
N ARG A 3 10.36 -15.70 11.32
CA ARG A 3 9.44 -14.54 11.24
C ARG A 3 9.56 -13.77 9.92
N ASN A 4 10.79 -13.56 9.47
CA ASN A 4 11.11 -12.86 8.22
C ASN A 4 10.57 -13.59 6.96
N LYS A 5 10.60 -14.93 6.91
CA LYS A 5 10.04 -15.70 5.78
C LYS A 5 8.52 -15.53 5.68
N ILE A 6 7.83 -15.53 6.82
CA ILE A 6 6.38 -15.27 6.86
C ILE A 6 6.08 -13.85 6.38
N GLY A 7 6.82 -12.86 6.89
CA GLY A 7 6.69 -11.47 6.47
C GLY A 7 6.88 -11.27 4.96
N LYS A 8 7.84 -11.98 4.35
CA LYS A 8 8.05 -11.92 2.89
C LYS A 8 6.88 -12.51 2.10
N ILE A 9 6.36 -13.66 2.52
CA ILE A 9 5.20 -14.27 1.86
C ILE A 9 4.00 -13.34 1.94
N LEU A 10 3.71 -12.80 3.13
CA LEU A 10 2.63 -11.84 3.32
C LEU A 10 2.85 -10.56 2.48
N GLY A 11 4.08 -10.05 2.43
CA GLY A 11 4.42 -8.89 1.61
C GLY A 11 4.12 -9.10 0.13
N PHE A 12 4.46 -10.27 -0.42
CA PHE A 12 4.09 -10.60 -1.79
C PHE A 12 2.58 -10.62 -2.01
N ILE A 13 1.81 -11.17 -1.07
CA ILE A 13 0.35 -11.22 -1.17
C ILE A 13 -0.24 -9.80 -1.16
N VAL A 14 0.16 -8.97 -0.20
CA VAL A 14 -0.34 -7.59 -0.04
C VAL A 14 0.03 -6.72 -1.25
N ILE A 15 1.27 -6.83 -1.75
CA ILE A 15 1.70 -6.10 -2.95
C ILE A 15 0.91 -6.55 -4.17
N SER A 16 0.74 -7.85 -4.37
CA SER A 16 -0.01 -8.38 -5.52
C SER A 16 -1.46 -7.91 -5.52
N PHE A 17 -2.10 -7.91 -4.34
CA PHE A 17 -3.45 -7.39 -4.16
C PHE A 17 -3.55 -5.90 -4.55
N TRP A 18 -2.62 -5.07 -4.07
CA TRP A 18 -2.64 -3.64 -4.37
C TRP A 18 -2.31 -3.32 -5.83
N VAL A 19 -1.35 -4.02 -6.43
CA VAL A 19 -1.05 -3.88 -7.86
C VAL A 19 -2.28 -4.24 -8.69
N PHE A 20 -3.00 -5.32 -8.34
CA PHE A 20 -4.23 -5.71 -9.03
C PHE A 20 -5.31 -4.62 -8.95
N ILE A 21 -5.53 -4.02 -7.77
CA ILE A 21 -6.48 -2.91 -7.61
C ILE A 21 -6.09 -1.69 -8.45
N LEU A 22 -4.82 -1.29 -8.43
CA LEU A 22 -4.34 -0.14 -9.20
C LEU A 22 -4.47 -0.38 -10.71
N LEU A 23 -4.19 -1.60 -11.19
CA LEU A 23 -4.41 -1.96 -12.59
C LEU A 23 -5.90 -1.91 -12.95
N GLY A 24 -6.78 -2.43 -12.08
CA GLY A 24 -8.23 -2.33 -12.26
C GLY A 24 -8.70 -0.88 -12.39
N HIS A 25 -8.10 0.05 -11.64
CA HIS A 25 -8.40 1.47 -11.75
C HIS A 25 -7.98 2.06 -13.12
N ILE A 26 -6.78 1.72 -13.61
CA ILE A 26 -6.28 2.19 -14.91
C ILE A 26 -7.17 1.67 -16.05
N PHE A 27 -7.50 0.38 -16.04
CA PHE A 27 -8.31 -0.21 -17.11
C PHE A 27 -9.79 0.19 -17.01
N GLY A 28 -10.33 0.38 -15.80
CA GLY A 28 -11.69 0.91 -15.62
C GLY A 28 -11.81 2.35 -16.13
N ALA A 29 -10.83 3.20 -15.82
CA ALA A 29 -10.76 4.57 -16.29
C ALA A 29 -10.63 4.70 -17.82
N ALA A 30 -10.07 3.68 -18.49
CA ALA A 30 -9.92 3.69 -19.95
C ALA A 30 -11.22 3.35 -20.70
N ASN A 31 -12.17 2.67 -20.05
CA ASN A 31 -13.40 2.17 -20.68
C ASN A 31 -14.62 3.05 -20.43
N GLU A 32 -14.57 3.93 -19.43
CA GLU A 32 -15.65 4.87 -19.11
C GLU A 32 -15.15 6.30 -19.28
N HIS A 33 -15.95 7.18 -19.90
CA HIS A 33 -15.77 8.63 -19.83
C HIS A 33 -16.08 9.12 -18.40
N LEU A 34 -15.28 8.69 -17.43
CA LEU A 34 -15.41 9.08 -16.04
C LEU A 34 -15.03 10.56 -15.90
N GLN A 35 -16.01 11.37 -15.48
CA GLN A 35 -15.73 12.73 -15.02
C GLN A 35 -15.04 12.64 -13.66
N PHE A 36 -13.72 12.46 -13.69
CA PHE A 36 -12.91 12.57 -12.48
C PHE A 36 -12.92 14.03 -12.00
N THR A 37 -13.27 14.24 -10.74
CA THR A 37 -12.98 15.52 -10.08
C THR A 37 -11.47 15.63 -9.88
N GLU A 38 -10.95 16.86 -9.90
CA GLU A 38 -9.52 17.13 -9.66
C GLU A 38 -9.03 16.50 -8.32
N THR A 39 -9.90 16.48 -7.31
CA THR A 39 -9.66 15.84 -6.02
C THR A 39 -9.45 14.33 -6.12
N ALA A 40 -10.27 13.62 -6.89
CA ALA A 40 -10.15 12.17 -7.05
C ALA A 40 -8.85 11.78 -7.78
N ILE A 41 -8.43 12.60 -8.74
CA ILE A 41 -7.14 12.41 -9.45
C ILE A 41 -5.98 12.56 -8.46
N MET A 42 -5.98 13.62 -7.66
CA MET A 42 -4.93 13.85 -6.65
C MET A 42 -4.86 12.71 -5.64
N GLU A 43 -6.00 12.25 -5.12
CA GLU A 43 -6.06 11.12 -4.19
C GLU A 43 -5.48 9.84 -4.82
N GLY A 44 -5.84 9.54 -6.07
CA GLY A 44 -5.30 8.40 -6.81
C GLY A 44 -3.78 8.47 -7.01
N VAL A 45 -3.24 9.65 -7.32
CA VAL A 45 -1.79 9.88 -7.47
C VAL A 45 -1.08 9.66 -6.14
N ILE A 46 -1.57 10.25 -5.05
CA ILE A 46 -0.96 10.11 -3.71
C ILE A 46 -0.98 8.65 -3.28
N LEU A 47 -2.12 7.96 -3.46
CA LEU A 47 -2.25 6.55 -3.14
C LEU A 47 -1.24 5.69 -3.93
N THR A 48 -1.12 5.94 -5.23
CA THR A 48 -0.17 5.23 -6.10
C THR A 48 1.26 5.42 -5.64
N LEU A 49 1.65 6.64 -5.26
CA LEU A 49 2.99 6.94 -4.75
C LEU A 49 3.27 6.25 -3.41
N LEU A 50 2.29 6.20 -2.51
CA LEU A 50 2.43 5.50 -1.23
C LEU A 50 2.60 4.00 -1.44
N ILE A 51 1.76 3.38 -2.28
CA ILE A 51 1.89 1.95 -2.62
C ILE A 51 3.23 1.66 -3.32
N PHE A 52 3.67 2.52 -4.22
CA PHE A 52 4.98 2.38 -4.86
C PHE A 52 6.13 2.43 -3.84
N THR A 53 6.03 3.33 -2.85
CA THR A 53 6.99 3.42 -1.74
C THR A 53 7.04 2.12 -0.94
N GLU A 54 5.90 1.50 -0.64
CA GLU A 54 5.82 0.20 0.03
C GLU A 54 6.52 -0.90 -0.78
N ILE A 55 6.27 -0.96 -2.09
CA ILE A 55 6.91 -1.94 -2.99
C ILE A 55 8.42 -1.75 -2.99
N VAL A 56 8.91 -0.52 -3.13
CA VAL A 56 10.35 -0.22 -3.13
C VAL A 56 10.98 -0.58 -1.79
N GLY A 57 10.35 -0.21 -0.67
CA GLY A 57 10.82 -0.58 0.68
C GLY A 57 10.92 -2.10 0.86
N PHE A 58 9.89 -2.83 0.42
CA PHE A 58 9.87 -4.29 0.46
C PHE A 58 10.99 -4.92 -0.39
N LEU A 59 11.20 -4.42 -1.61
CA LEU A 59 12.29 -4.89 -2.48
C LEU A 59 13.67 -4.57 -1.89
N LEU A 60 13.83 -3.40 -1.28
CA LEU A 60 15.06 -3.02 -0.60
C LEU A 60 15.37 -3.93 0.60
N ASN A 61 14.37 -4.47 1.29
CA ASN A 61 14.57 -5.39 2.42
C ASN A 61 15.37 -6.66 2.05
N PHE A 62 15.37 -7.08 0.77
CA PHE A 62 16.16 -8.24 0.33
C PHE A 62 17.67 -8.01 0.45
N LYS A 63 18.14 -6.79 0.14
CA LYS A 63 19.56 -6.42 0.21
C LYS A 63 19.90 -5.67 1.50
N TYR A 64 19.03 -4.76 1.94
CA TYR A 64 19.18 -3.89 3.10
C TYR A 64 18.04 -4.13 4.09
N LYS A 65 18.11 -5.23 4.85
CA LYS A 65 17.04 -5.71 5.75
C LYS A 65 16.40 -4.59 6.59
N ARG A 66 17.20 -3.91 7.43
CA ARG A 66 16.69 -2.88 8.35
C ARG A 66 16.13 -1.67 7.60
N LEU A 67 16.84 -1.13 6.61
CA LEU A 67 16.41 0.05 5.86
C LEU A 67 15.09 -0.20 5.12
N GLY A 68 14.98 -1.32 4.40
CA GLY A 68 13.74 -1.66 3.68
C GLY A 68 12.56 -1.85 4.62
N ALA A 69 12.76 -2.53 5.76
CA ALA A 69 11.71 -2.72 6.75
C ALA A 69 11.27 -1.38 7.38
N THR A 70 12.20 -0.47 7.68
CA THR A 70 11.87 0.87 8.18
C THR A 70 11.03 1.66 7.18
N ILE A 71 11.38 1.60 5.88
CA ILE A 71 10.63 2.30 4.83
C ILE A 71 9.18 1.79 4.77
N VAL A 72 8.99 0.46 4.78
CA VAL A 72 7.66 -0.17 4.79
C VAL A 72 6.86 0.22 6.03
N ILE A 73 7.48 0.27 7.21
CA ILE A 73 6.77 0.68 8.44
C ILE A 73 6.32 2.14 8.34
N ILE A 74 7.21 3.04 7.91
CA ILE A 74 6.91 4.47 7.81
C ILE A 74 5.84 4.71 6.74
N GLY A 75 5.99 4.13 5.55
CA GLY A 75 5.01 4.28 4.48
C GLY A 75 3.64 3.71 4.87
N ALA A 76 3.59 2.59 5.59
CA ALA A 76 2.35 2.01 6.08
C ALA A 76 1.62 2.93 7.08
N LEU A 77 2.36 3.66 7.93
CA LEU A 77 1.79 4.69 8.80
C LEU A 77 1.19 5.84 7.98
N PHE A 78 1.88 6.31 6.95
CA PHE A 78 1.33 7.31 6.04
C PHE A 78 0.10 6.78 5.28
N LEU A 79 0.09 5.52 4.87
CA LEU A 79 -1.05 4.88 4.21
C LEU A 79 -2.26 4.78 5.14
N CYS A 80 -2.05 4.43 6.42
CA CYS A 80 -3.10 4.48 7.45
C CYS A 80 -3.69 5.88 7.61
N VAL A 81 -2.84 6.91 7.73
CA VAL A 81 -3.30 8.29 7.87
C VAL A 81 -4.07 8.73 6.62
N PHE A 82 -3.52 8.48 5.44
CA PHE A 82 -4.15 8.79 4.16
C PHE A 82 -5.53 8.14 4.04
N ALA A 83 -5.61 6.83 4.27
CA ALA A 83 -6.88 6.09 4.21
C ALA A 83 -7.90 6.57 5.25
N GLY A 84 -7.46 6.97 6.45
CA GLY A 84 -8.34 7.53 7.47
C GLY A 84 -8.90 8.91 7.11
N ILE A 85 -8.19 9.68 6.29
CA ILE A 85 -8.61 11.01 5.81
C ILE A 85 -9.53 10.87 4.60
N THR A 86 -9.15 10.05 3.61
CA THR A 86 -9.87 9.93 2.33
C THR A 86 -11.10 9.03 2.39
N ALA A 87 -11.19 8.12 3.35
CA ALA A 87 -12.37 7.29 3.50
C ALA A 87 -13.58 8.10 3.99
N GLY A 88 -14.68 8.05 3.22
CA GLY A 88 -15.92 8.74 3.55
C GLY A 88 -16.62 8.20 4.80
N HIS A 89 -17.05 6.93 4.78
CA HIS A 89 -17.85 6.34 5.87
C HIS A 89 -17.04 5.40 6.78
N ASN A 90 -16.41 4.37 6.21
CA ASN A 90 -15.79 3.29 7.00
C ASN A 90 -14.27 3.46 7.13
N LYS A 91 -13.84 4.48 7.88
CA LYS A 91 -12.42 4.82 8.06
C LYS A 91 -11.59 3.67 8.63
N LEU A 92 -12.10 2.99 9.66
CA LEU A 92 -11.42 1.85 10.27
C LEU A 92 -11.23 0.70 9.28
N LEU A 93 -12.22 0.45 8.42
CA LEU A 93 -12.14 -0.58 7.38
C LEU A 93 -11.12 -0.17 6.30
N ALA A 94 -11.10 1.10 5.91
CA ALA A 94 -10.12 1.60 4.95
C ALA A 94 -8.69 1.44 5.48
N ILE A 95 -8.44 1.79 6.74
CA ILE A 95 -7.13 1.61 7.41
C ILE A 95 -6.78 0.12 7.51
N SER A 96 -7.75 -0.73 7.89
CA SER A 96 -7.52 -2.17 8.08
C SER A 96 -7.23 -2.94 6.81
N VAL A 97 -7.76 -2.49 5.67
CA VAL A 97 -7.54 -3.12 4.35
C VAL A 97 -6.32 -2.52 3.64
N SER A 98 -5.96 -1.27 3.93
CA SER A 98 -4.85 -0.57 3.25
C SER A 98 -3.54 -0.62 4.04
N GLY A 99 -3.41 0.19 5.09
CA GLY A 99 -2.14 0.42 5.80
C GLY A 99 -1.76 -0.68 6.78
N LEU A 100 -2.72 -1.26 7.50
CA LEU A 100 -2.46 -2.32 8.49
C LEU A 100 -1.74 -3.55 7.89
N PRO A 101 -2.12 -4.07 6.72
CA PRO A 101 -1.41 -5.19 6.09
C PRO A 101 0.07 -4.89 5.82
N PHE A 102 0.40 -3.70 5.30
CA PHE A 102 1.78 -3.28 5.10
C PHE A 102 2.53 -3.08 6.42
N LEU A 103 1.87 -2.53 7.44
CA LEU A 103 2.48 -2.35 8.76
C LEU A 103 2.86 -3.70 9.39
N ILE A 104 1.97 -4.69 9.30
CA ILE A 104 2.23 -6.06 9.76
C ILE A 104 3.41 -6.66 9.00
N VAL A 105 3.44 -6.52 7.67
CA VAL A 105 4.56 -6.98 6.83
C VAL A 105 5.87 -6.33 7.28
N GLY A 106 5.90 -5.01 7.43
CA GLY A 106 7.04 -4.22 7.87
C GLY A 106 7.61 -4.71 9.20
N ILE A 107 6.75 -4.89 10.20
CA ILE A 107 7.14 -5.40 11.53
C ILE A 107 7.71 -6.82 11.45
N LEU A 108 7.15 -7.68 10.60
CA LEU A 108 7.61 -9.07 10.46
C LEU A 108 8.98 -9.17 9.76
N ILE A 109 9.26 -8.28 8.79
CA ILE A 109 10.50 -8.28 8.01
C ILE A 109 11.62 -7.41 8.60
N PHE A 110 11.32 -6.60 9.62
CA PHE A 110 12.29 -5.85 10.44
C PHE A 110 13.18 -6.79 11.25
#